data_AF-A0A0W8DW24-F1
#
_entry.id   AF-A0A0W8DW24-F1
#
_cell.length_a   1.000
_cell.length_b   1.000
_cell.length_c   1.000
_cell.angle_alpha   90.00
_cell.angle_beta   90.00
_cell.angle_gamma   90.00
#
_symmetry.space_group_name_H-M   'P 1'
#
loop_
_entity.id
_entity.type
_entity.pdbx_description
1 polymer ?
#
loop_
_entity_poly.entity_id
_entity_poly.type
_entity_poly.pdbx_seq_one_letter_code
_entity_poly.pdbx_strand_id
1 'polypeptide(L)'
;MAETKAPEDAQTLSKLPQKKFYRSRAHCNPLSHNDCFNYPQTPDEMDWSTHYPGIENPYESTLIRSVDFLDVGCGFGGLTVKLAELFPDKLTLALEIRAKVTEYVRLRIEALRSENPGQFQNVSALRTNAMRYLPHYFRKGQITKMFFCFPDPQFKARLHRRRIVHTPLLAEYAYLLAPGGILYTITDVEELHQWHVEKCSSHPCFTRIPDSELESDPCVKAMTEETEEGKKVARGGGKKYVAVFRRKANEDVAVDNLFW
;
A
#
# COMPACT_ATOMS: atom_id res chain seq x y z
N MET A 1 -11.35 -16.65 52.10
CA MET A 1 -11.85 -16.83 50.72
C MET A 1 -11.94 -15.44 50.12
N ALA A 2 -11.02 -15.09 49.23
CA ALA A 2 -11.02 -13.82 48.52
C ALA A 2 -11.28 -14.16 47.04
N GLU A 3 -12.46 -13.78 46.55
CA GLU A 3 -12.82 -13.94 45.14
C GLU A 3 -12.04 -12.91 44.32
N THR A 4 -11.10 -13.40 43.52
CA THR A 4 -10.47 -12.64 42.43
C THR A 4 -11.48 -12.47 41.31
N LYS A 5 -12.07 -11.27 41.20
CA LYS A 5 -12.80 -10.84 40.00
C LYS A 5 -11.84 -10.77 38.82
N ALA A 6 -12.12 -11.52 37.77
CA ALA A 6 -11.51 -11.35 36.46
C ALA A 6 -11.92 -9.97 35.88
N PRO A 7 -11.05 -9.30 35.09
CA PRO A 7 -11.44 -8.04 34.46
C PRO A 7 -12.45 -8.31 33.34
N GLU A 8 -13.63 -7.71 33.48
CA GLU A 8 -14.66 -7.59 32.45
C GLU A 8 -14.18 -6.62 31.35
N ASP A 9 -13.52 -7.14 30.31
CA ASP A 9 -13.21 -6.37 29.09
C ASP A 9 -14.06 -6.86 27.90
N ALA A 10 -15.38 -6.74 28.03
CA ALA A 10 -16.35 -7.06 26.96
C ALA A 10 -17.22 -5.86 26.54
N GLN A 11 -16.75 -4.61 26.77
CA GLN A 11 -17.50 -3.39 26.43
C GLN A 11 -16.63 -2.23 25.87
N THR A 12 -15.84 -2.49 24.82
CA THR A 12 -15.28 -1.41 23.98
C THR A 12 -15.60 -1.59 22.50
N LEU A 13 -16.88 -1.78 22.19
CA LEU A 13 -17.38 -1.74 20.81
C LEU A 13 -17.78 -0.30 20.44
N SER A 14 -17.33 0.19 19.28
CA SER A 14 -17.76 1.42 18.54
C SER A 14 -16.97 2.74 18.65
N LYS A 15 -15.68 2.75 19.01
CA LYS A 15 -14.87 3.99 18.84
C LYS A 15 -13.68 3.77 17.92
N LEU A 16 -13.61 4.56 16.85
CA LEU A 16 -12.42 4.69 16.00
C LEU A 16 -11.15 4.85 16.87
N PRO A 17 -10.05 4.15 16.53
CA PRO A 17 -8.82 4.26 17.30
C PRO A 17 -8.28 5.70 17.26
N GLN A 18 -7.66 6.12 18.35
CA GLN A 18 -7.06 7.46 18.45
C GLN A 18 -5.58 7.43 18.10
N LYS A 19 -5.18 8.14 17.04
CA LYS A 19 -3.80 8.15 16.51
C LYS A 19 -2.72 8.40 17.56
N LYS A 20 -3.01 9.24 18.57
CA LYS A 20 -2.05 9.61 19.63
C LYS A 20 -1.44 8.41 20.36
N PHE A 21 -2.17 7.30 20.49
CA PHE A 21 -1.70 6.09 21.17
C PHE A 21 -0.86 5.15 20.28
N TYR A 22 -0.90 5.37 18.96
CA TYR A 22 -0.25 4.51 17.96
C TYR A 22 0.89 5.23 17.21
N ARG A 23 1.26 6.43 17.67
CA ARG A 23 2.40 7.16 17.10
C ARG A 23 3.69 6.38 17.30
N SER A 24 4.50 6.34 16.26
CA SER A 24 5.87 5.81 16.25
C SER A 24 6.75 6.77 15.46
N ARG A 25 8.07 6.56 15.44
CA ARG A 25 8.98 7.36 14.60
C ARG A 25 8.50 7.28 13.15
N ALA A 26 8.51 8.44 12.46
CA ALA A 26 8.04 8.52 11.07
C ALA A 26 8.90 7.65 10.14
N HIS A 27 10.20 7.59 10.42
CA HIS A 27 11.19 6.91 9.59
C HIS A 27 11.68 5.63 10.24
N CYS A 28 11.82 4.58 9.44
CA CYS A 28 12.47 3.33 9.81
C CYS A 28 13.59 3.04 8.81
N ASN A 29 14.54 2.18 9.18
CA ASN A 29 15.52 1.66 8.23
C ASN A 29 14.94 0.39 7.60
N PRO A 30 14.44 0.42 6.35
CA PRO A 30 13.84 -0.76 5.72
C PRO A 30 14.86 -1.86 5.41
N LEU A 31 16.16 -1.56 5.53
CA LEU A 31 17.24 -2.53 5.38
C LEU A 31 17.68 -3.14 6.71
N SER A 32 17.00 -2.85 7.83
CA SER A 32 17.28 -3.49 9.11
C SER A 32 16.90 -4.98 9.08
N HIS A 33 17.60 -5.81 9.84
CA HIS A 33 17.29 -7.22 10.07
C HIS A 33 16.71 -7.48 11.46
N ASN A 34 16.42 -6.42 12.23
CA ASN A 34 15.98 -6.55 13.61
C ASN A 34 14.50 -6.92 13.74
N ASP A 35 13.72 -6.68 12.68
CA ASP A 35 12.29 -6.97 12.66
C ASP A 35 12.03 -8.39 12.15
N CYS A 36 11.32 -9.18 12.94
CA CYS A 36 10.72 -10.43 12.47
C CYS A 36 9.38 -10.12 11.79
N PHE A 37 9.23 -10.59 10.55
CA PHE A 37 7.99 -10.55 9.77
C PHE A 37 7.53 -11.97 9.52
N ASN A 38 6.24 -12.22 9.68
CA ASN A 38 5.62 -13.45 9.21
C ASN A 38 5.20 -13.23 7.74
N TYR A 39 5.74 -14.03 6.84
CA TYR A 39 5.44 -13.99 5.41
C TYR A 39 5.38 -15.42 4.88
N PRO A 40 4.48 -15.70 3.92
CA PRO A 40 4.37 -17.03 3.31
C PRO A 40 5.61 -17.37 2.49
N GLN A 41 5.90 -18.66 2.25
CA GLN A 41 7.02 -19.04 1.37
C GLN A 41 6.68 -18.74 -0.09
N THR A 42 5.42 -18.93 -0.48
CA THR A 42 4.91 -18.65 -1.83
C THR A 42 3.55 -17.94 -1.77
N PRO A 43 3.14 -17.22 -2.83
CA PRO A 43 1.84 -16.55 -2.86
C PRO A 43 0.64 -17.46 -2.60
N ASP A 44 0.76 -18.75 -2.92
CA ASP A 44 -0.31 -19.73 -2.78
C ASP A 44 -0.56 -20.14 -1.32
N GLU A 45 0.42 -19.92 -0.43
CA GLU A 45 0.28 -20.17 1.01
C GLU A 45 -0.40 -19.02 1.76
N MET A 46 -0.65 -17.88 1.10
CA MET A 46 -1.25 -16.72 1.75
C MET A 46 -2.77 -16.89 1.90
N ASP A 47 -3.23 -17.00 3.14
CA ASP A 47 -4.67 -17.04 3.47
C ASP A 47 -5.26 -15.62 3.59
N TRP A 48 -5.83 -15.13 2.50
CA TRP A 48 -6.52 -13.84 2.44
C TRP A 48 -7.89 -13.81 3.13
N SER A 49 -8.48 -14.95 3.50
CA SER A 49 -9.79 -15.00 4.17
C SER A 49 -9.75 -14.33 5.55
N THR A 50 -8.59 -14.37 6.22
CA THR A 50 -8.32 -13.67 7.48
C THR A 50 -8.35 -12.14 7.36
N HIS A 51 -8.16 -11.62 6.15
CA HIS A 51 -8.08 -10.18 5.89
C HIS A 51 -9.41 -9.59 5.41
N TYR A 52 -10.19 -10.35 4.65
CA TYR A 52 -11.38 -9.87 3.94
C TYR A 52 -12.59 -10.77 4.24
N PRO A 53 -13.56 -10.28 5.03
CA PRO A 53 -14.78 -11.01 5.30
C PRO A 53 -15.54 -11.29 4.00
N GLY A 54 -16.04 -12.51 3.83
CA GLY A 54 -16.76 -12.93 2.63
C GLY A 54 -15.87 -13.42 1.48
N ILE A 55 -14.54 -13.46 1.67
CA ILE A 55 -13.68 -14.34 0.86
C ILE A 55 -13.70 -15.72 1.53
N GLU A 56 -14.28 -16.69 0.83
CA GLU A 56 -14.21 -18.10 1.22
C GLU A 56 -12.78 -18.60 1.13
N ASN A 57 -12.46 -19.60 1.94
CA ASN A 57 -11.15 -20.22 1.95
C ASN A 57 -10.80 -20.70 0.52
N PRO A 58 -9.59 -20.41 -0.01
CA PRO A 58 -9.17 -20.85 -1.34
C PRO A 58 -9.18 -22.39 -1.52
N TYR A 59 -9.22 -23.17 -0.44
CA TYR A 59 -9.39 -24.63 -0.48
C TYR A 59 -10.85 -25.10 -0.66
N GLU A 60 -11.83 -24.18 -0.59
CA GLU A 60 -13.27 -24.49 -0.57
C GLU A 60 -14.06 -23.84 -1.73
N SER A 61 -13.46 -22.91 -2.49
CA SER A 61 -14.17 -22.11 -3.52
C SER A 61 -13.40 -22.02 -4.85
N THR A 62 -14.13 -22.04 -5.97
CA THR A 62 -13.55 -21.88 -7.33
C THR A 62 -13.35 -20.42 -7.73
N LEU A 63 -13.93 -19.46 -6.99
CA LEU A 63 -13.79 -18.02 -7.25
C LEU A 63 -12.76 -17.42 -6.29
N ILE A 64 -11.50 -17.37 -6.71
CA ILE A 64 -10.43 -16.76 -5.92
C ILE A 64 -10.49 -15.24 -6.11
N ARG A 65 -11.10 -14.51 -5.17
CA ARG A 65 -10.91 -13.05 -5.08
C ARG A 65 -9.49 -12.78 -4.59
N SER A 66 -8.72 -11.99 -5.33
CA SER A 66 -7.33 -11.65 -5.02
C SER A 66 -7.16 -10.15 -4.79
N VAL A 67 -6.17 -9.76 -4.00
CA VAL A 67 -5.81 -8.35 -3.78
C VAL A 67 -5.53 -7.65 -5.12
N ASP A 68 -6.23 -6.55 -5.39
CA ASP A 68 -6.09 -5.76 -6.62
C ASP A 68 -5.16 -4.56 -6.43
N PHE A 69 -5.29 -3.85 -5.30
CA PHE A 69 -4.63 -2.57 -5.05
C PHE A 69 -3.71 -2.62 -3.83
N LEU A 70 -2.54 -2.00 -3.92
CA LEU A 70 -1.57 -1.89 -2.83
C LEU A 70 -1.31 -0.42 -2.47
N ASP A 71 -1.58 -0.06 -1.22
CA ASP A 71 -1.16 1.23 -0.62
C ASP A 71 0.15 1.01 0.14
N VAL A 72 1.29 1.28 -0.52
CA VAL A 72 2.63 0.95 -0.01
C VAL A 72 3.14 2.04 0.91
N GLY A 73 3.36 1.71 2.18
CA GLY A 73 3.71 2.70 3.20
C GLY A 73 2.49 3.56 3.57
N CYS A 74 1.33 2.92 3.77
CA CYS A 74 0.02 3.60 3.86
C CYS A 74 -0.13 4.58 5.04
N GLY A 75 0.79 4.56 6.00
CA GLY A 75 0.70 5.36 7.23
C GLY A 75 -0.59 5.02 7.97
N PHE A 76 -1.41 6.04 8.27
CA PHE A 76 -2.67 5.85 9.00
C PHE A 76 -3.86 5.44 8.10
N GLY A 77 -3.60 4.97 6.87
CA GLY A 77 -4.58 4.31 6.00
C GLY A 77 -5.65 5.25 5.41
N GLY A 78 -5.35 6.55 5.27
CA GLY A 78 -6.30 7.52 4.72
C GLY A 78 -6.70 7.19 3.27
N LEU A 79 -5.71 7.00 2.39
CA LEU A 79 -5.94 6.59 1.01
C LEU A 79 -6.57 5.19 0.93
N THR A 80 -6.03 4.22 1.67
CA THR A 80 -6.56 2.85 1.76
C THR A 80 -8.08 2.82 1.99
N VAL A 81 -8.59 3.56 2.98
CA VAL A 81 -10.03 3.64 3.27
C VAL A 81 -10.78 4.28 2.10
N LYS A 82 -10.24 5.35 1.48
CA LYS A 82 -10.90 6.00 0.36
C LYS A 82 -11.01 5.09 -0.87
N LEU A 83 -9.96 4.33 -1.18
CA LEU A 83 -9.97 3.39 -2.28
C LEU A 83 -11.03 2.30 -2.08
N ALA A 84 -11.23 1.85 -0.85
CA ALA A 84 -12.27 0.89 -0.50
C ALA A 84 -13.68 1.41 -0.84
N GLU A 85 -13.94 2.70 -0.57
CA GLU A 85 -15.21 3.38 -0.92
C GLU A 85 -15.38 3.53 -2.43
N LEU A 86 -14.31 3.94 -3.13
CA LEU A 86 -14.35 4.22 -4.56
C LEU A 86 -14.50 2.95 -5.41
N PHE A 87 -13.98 1.82 -4.90
CA PHE A 87 -13.93 0.56 -5.64
C PHE A 87 -14.41 -0.61 -4.77
N PRO A 88 -15.72 -0.70 -4.45
CA PRO A 88 -16.26 -1.71 -3.53
C PRO A 88 -16.02 -3.15 -4.00
N ASP A 89 -15.90 -3.37 -5.30
CA ASP A 89 -15.65 -4.69 -5.89
C ASP A 89 -14.17 -5.11 -5.86
N LYS A 90 -13.26 -4.18 -5.56
CA LYS A 90 -11.81 -4.36 -5.62
C LYS A 90 -11.20 -4.47 -4.23
N LEU A 91 -10.29 -5.41 -4.07
CA LEU A 91 -9.62 -5.63 -2.79
C LEU A 91 -8.40 -4.72 -2.65
N THR A 92 -8.39 -3.91 -1.59
CA THR A 92 -7.31 -2.96 -1.29
C THR A 92 -6.56 -3.41 -0.04
N LEU A 93 -5.23 -3.51 -0.15
CA LEU A 93 -4.36 -3.85 0.98
C LEU A 93 -3.43 -2.68 1.33
N ALA A 94 -3.52 -2.22 2.58
CA ALA A 94 -2.55 -1.34 3.20
C ALA A 94 -1.29 -2.12 3.59
N LEU A 95 -0.13 -1.68 3.14
CA LEU A 95 1.17 -2.21 3.57
C LEU A 95 1.89 -1.17 4.44
N GLU A 96 2.26 -1.53 5.66
CA GLU A 96 3.01 -0.65 6.56
C GLU A 96 4.00 -1.46 7.39
N ILE A 97 5.21 -0.93 7.55
CA ILE A 97 6.30 -1.63 8.23
C ILE A 97 6.25 -1.44 9.76
N ARG A 98 5.70 -0.31 10.22
CA ARG A 98 5.63 0.08 11.64
C ARG A 98 4.45 -0.58 12.34
N ALA A 99 4.73 -1.53 13.23
CA ALA A 99 3.73 -2.34 13.93
C ALA A 99 2.58 -1.55 14.56
N LYS A 100 2.89 -0.48 15.32
CA LYS A 100 1.85 0.36 15.95
C LYS A 100 0.95 1.05 14.92
N VAL A 101 1.51 1.46 13.79
CA VAL A 101 0.76 2.17 12.76
C VAL A 101 -0.11 1.18 11.98
N THR A 102 0.40 0.01 11.63
CA THR A 102 -0.41 -1.05 11.02
C THR A 102 -1.58 -1.45 11.93
N GLU A 103 -1.33 -1.60 13.23
CA GLU A 103 -2.36 -1.97 14.21
C GLU A 103 -3.46 -0.90 14.30
N TYR A 104 -3.09 0.38 14.25
CA TYR A 104 -4.07 1.46 14.15
C TYR A 104 -4.97 1.31 12.92
N VAL A 105 -4.38 1.01 11.75
CA VAL A 105 -5.15 0.86 10.51
C VAL A 105 -6.08 -0.34 10.57
N ARG A 106 -5.62 -1.47 11.14
CA ARG A 106 -6.45 -2.66 11.37
C ARG A 106 -7.68 -2.32 12.22
N LEU A 107 -7.46 -1.74 13.40
CA LEU A 107 -8.54 -1.34 14.31
C LEU A 107 -9.48 -0.29 13.70
N ARG A 108 -8.94 0.61 12.87
CA ARG A 108 -9.74 1.61 12.15
C ARG A 108 -10.67 0.93 11.14
N ILE A 109 -10.17 -0.04 10.39
CA ILE A 109 -10.98 -0.81 9.42
C ILE A 109 -12.07 -1.61 10.15
N GLU A 110 -11.75 -2.25 11.27
CA GLU A 110 -12.73 -3.00 12.07
C GLU A 110 -13.84 -2.12 12.64
N ALA A 111 -13.48 -0.94 13.16
CA ALA A 111 -14.47 0.05 13.59
C ALA A 111 -15.35 0.52 12.42
N LEU A 112 -14.76 0.82 11.26
CA LEU A 112 -15.52 1.22 10.07
C LEU A 112 -16.49 0.13 9.59
N ARG A 113 -16.06 -1.14 9.56
CA ARG A 113 -16.94 -2.28 9.23
C ARG A 113 -18.09 -2.43 10.22
N SER A 114 -17.82 -2.19 11.51
CA SER A 114 -18.84 -2.30 12.58
C SER A 114 -19.85 -1.15 12.51
N GLU A 115 -19.37 0.07 12.24
CA GLU A 115 -20.21 1.27 12.11
C GLU A 115 -21.01 1.29 10.80
N ASN A 116 -20.53 0.59 9.76
CA ASN A 116 -21.13 0.57 8.43
C ASN A 116 -21.30 -0.89 7.94
N PRO A 117 -22.34 -1.61 8.42
CA PRO A 117 -22.58 -3.00 8.03
C PRO A 117 -22.61 -3.18 6.51
N GLY A 118 -21.84 -4.16 6.01
CA GLY A 118 -21.71 -4.46 4.58
C GLY A 118 -20.70 -3.59 3.82
N GLN A 119 -20.19 -2.50 4.40
CA GLN A 119 -19.16 -1.66 3.79
C GLN A 119 -17.76 -1.99 4.33
N PHE A 120 -16.71 -1.57 3.61
CA PHE A 120 -15.29 -1.77 3.99
C PHE A 120 -14.88 -3.25 4.16
N GLN A 121 -15.61 -4.19 3.57
CA GLN A 121 -15.26 -5.61 3.57
C GLN A 121 -14.10 -5.92 2.60
N ASN A 122 -13.87 -5.01 1.64
CA ASN A 122 -12.88 -5.09 0.58
C ASN A 122 -11.54 -4.42 0.93
N VAL A 123 -11.28 -4.10 2.20
CA VAL A 123 -10.05 -3.42 2.62
C VAL A 123 -9.42 -4.05 3.85
N SER A 124 -8.09 -4.16 3.86
CA SER A 124 -7.36 -4.72 5.00
C SER A 124 -5.98 -4.06 5.16
N ALA A 125 -5.27 -4.39 6.24
CA ALA A 125 -3.91 -3.92 6.50
C ALA A 125 -2.98 -5.08 6.86
N LEU A 126 -1.75 -5.03 6.37
CA LEU A 126 -0.71 -6.03 6.59
C LEU A 126 0.59 -5.36 7.06
N ARG A 127 1.16 -5.89 8.14
CA ARG A 127 2.47 -5.46 8.61
C ARG A 127 3.53 -6.21 7.81
N THR A 128 4.23 -5.52 6.91
CA THR A 128 5.31 -6.13 6.14
C THR A 128 6.33 -5.10 5.66
N ASN A 129 7.48 -5.60 5.21
CA ASN A 129 8.48 -4.79 4.53
C ASN A 129 8.31 -4.93 3.01
N ALA A 130 7.70 -3.91 2.40
CA ALA A 130 7.45 -3.86 0.97
C ALA A 130 8.73 -3.79 0.11
N MET A 131 9.91 -3.59 0.71
CA MET A 131 11.19 -3.68 0.00
C MET A 131 11.79 -5.10 -0.02
N ARG A 132 11.10 -6.10 0.56
CA ARG A 132 11.66 -7.45 0.73
C ARG A 132 10.71 -8.57 0.36
N TYR A 133 9.45 -8.45 0.74
CA TYR A 133 8.57 -9.62 0.81
C TYR A 133 7.40 -9.58 -0.18
N LEU A 134 7.28 -8.58 -1.06
CA LEU A 134 6.12 -8.50 -1.94
C LEU A 134 5.95 -9.73 -2.85
N PRO A 135 7.01 -10.30 -3.47
CA PRO A 135 6.87 -11.51 -4.30
C PRO A 135 6.42 -12.75 -3.53
N HIS A 136 6.52 -12.75 -2.20
CA HIS A 136 5.99 -13.84 -1.37
C HIS A 136 4.47 -13.78 -1.24
N TYR A 137 3.85 -12.60 -1.28
CA TYR A 137 2.40 -12.46 -1.07
C TYR A 137 1.58 -12.49 -2.36
N PHE A 138 2.18 -12.16 -3.50
CA PHE A 138 1.44 -11.85 -4.72
C PHE A 138 1.99 -12.59 -5.93
N ARG A 139 1.07 -13.10 -6.75
CA ARG A 139 1.41 -13.75 -8.02
C ARG A 139 1.81 -12.73 -9.07
N LYS A 140 2.49 -13.22 -10.12
CA LYS A 140 2.82 -12.42 -11.31
C LYS A 140 1.56 -11.78 -11.88
N GLY A 141 1.60 -10.47 -12.13
CA GLY A 141 0.52 -9.73 -12.75
C GLY A 141 -0.79 -9.68 -11.95
N GLN A 142 -0.75 -9.96 -10.65
CA GLN A 142 -1.94 -9.94 -9.80
C GLN A 142 -2.43 -8.51 -9.51
N ILE A 143 -1.51 -7.57 -9.34
CA ILE A 143 -1.81 -6.21 -8.85
C ILE A 143 -2.18 -5.31 -10.03
N THR A 144 -3.21 -4.50 -9.88
CA THR A 144 -3.63 -3.55 -10.93
C THR A 144 -3.30 -2.11 -10.58
N LYS A 145 -3.16 -1.77 -9.28
CA LYS A 145 -2.72 -0.43 -8.84
C LYS A 145 -1.76 -0.51 -7.65
N MET A 146 -0.67 0.24 -7.72
CA MET A 146 0.26 0.42 -6.60
C MET A 146 0.43 1.91 -6.30
N PHE A 147 0.37 2.28 -5.02
CA PHE A 147 0.46 3.67 -4.57
C PHE A 147 1.67 3.87 -3.67
N PHE A 148 2.46 4.91 -3.97
CA PHE A 148 3.61 5.34 -3.19
C PHE A 148 3.41 6.81 -2.78
N CYS A 149 2.75 7.01 -1.65
CA CYS A 149 2.31 8.33 -1.22
C CYS A 149 3.21 8.91 -0.13
N PHE A 150 3.90 9.99 -0.44
CA PHE A 150 4.83 10.70 0.45
C PHE A 150 5.89 9.77 1.07
N PRO A 151 6.59 8.93 0.26
CA PRO A 151 7.64 8.08 0.79
C PRO A 151 8.80 8.91 1.34
N ASP A 152 9.58 8.32 2.25
CA ASP A 152 10.76 8.98 2.83
C ASP A 152 11.79 9.31 1.73
N PRO A 153 12.17 10.60 1.57
CA PRO A 153 13.09 11.04 0.52
C PRO A 153 14.52 10.54 0.69
N GLN A 154 14.95 10.17 1.90
CA GLN A 154 16.31 9.69 2.18
C GLN A 154 17.41 10.60 1.59
N PHE A 155 17.38 11.91 1.88
CA PHE A 155 18.19 12.97 1.24
C PHE A 155 19.72 12.74 1.10
N LYS A 156 20.32 11.85 1.91
CA LYS A 156 21.76 11.60 1.83
C LYS A 156 22.02 10.53 0.77
N ALA A 157 22.91 10.78 -0.20
CA ALA A 157 23.26 9.85 -1.28
C ALA A 157 23.47 8.40 -0.83
N ARG A 158 24.22 8.19 0.27
CA ARG A 158 24.47 6.85 0.86
C ARG A 158 23.20 6.10 1.30
N LEU A 159 22.08 6.79 1.44
CA LEU A 159 20.77 6.28 1.84
C LEU A 159 19.81 6.08 0.65
N HIS A 160 20.16 6.47 -0.58
CA HIS A 160 19.26 6.36 -1.73
C HIS A 160 18.81 4.92 -2.01
N ARG A 161 19.63 3.92 -1.64
CA ARG A 161 19.24 2.50 -1.64
C ARG A 161 18.04 2.14 -0.75
N ARG A 162 17.59 3.07 0.09
CA ARG A 162 16.41 2.95 0.96
C ARG A 162 15.17 3.63 0.38
N ARG A 163 15.28 4.30 -0.77
CA ARG A 163 14.12 4.88 -1.47
C ARG A 163 13.27 3.73 -2.01
N ILE A 164 11.96 3.80 -1.79
CA ILE A 164 11.03 2.73 -2.19
C ILE A 164 10.92 2.61 -3.71
N VAL A 165 11.10 3.72 -4.44
CA VAL A 165 11.21 3.71 -5.90
C VAL A 165 12.69 3.74 -6.30
N HIS A 166 13.21 2.60 -6.76
CA HIS A 166 14.53 2.48 -7.37
C HIS A 166 14.58 1.22 -8.23
N THR A 167 15.60 1.09 -9.09
CA THR A 167 15.61 0.12 -10.20
C THR A 167 15.35 -1.35 -9.82
N PRO A 168 16.03 -1.97 -8.83
CA PRO A 168 15.71 -3.32 -8.37
C PRO A 168 14.24 -3.52 -7.97
N LEU A 169 13.68 -2.62 -7.17
CA LEU A 169 12.27 -2.72 -6.75
C LEU A 169 11.30 -2.48 -7.89
N LEU A 170 11.64 -1.66 -8.89
CA LEU A 170 10.81 -1.48 -10.07
C LEU A 170 10.66 -2.78 -10.88
N ALA A 171 11.67 -3.65 -10.88
CA ALA A 171 11.56 -4.98 -11.49
C ALA A 171 10.54 -5.85 -10.73
N GLU A 172 10.60 -5.88 -9.39
CA GLU A 172 9.59 -6.55 -8.56
C GLU A 172 8.19 -5.97 -8.80
N TYR A 173 8.05 -4.64 -8.84
CA TYR A 173 6.76 -3.99 -9.07
C TYR A 173 6.21 -4.32 -10.47
N ALA A 174 7.07 -4.40 -11.49
CA ALA A 174 6.69 -4.80 -12.83
C ALA A 174 6.28 -6.28 -12.93
N TYR A 175 6.89 -7.15 -12.12
CA TYR A 175 6.48 -8.57 -11.99
C TYR A 175 5.09 -8.69 -11.36
N LEU A 176 4.81 -7.91 -10.33
CA LEU A 176 3.53 -7.94 -9.61
C LEU A 176 2.40 -7.23 -10.35
N LEU A 177 2.69 -6.13 -11.04
CA LEU A 177 1.70 -5.37 -11.79
C LEU A 177 1.27 -6.09 -13.07
N ALA A 178 -0.04 -6.21 -13.26
CA ALA A 178 -0.65 -6.67 -14.50
C ALA A 178 -0.19 -5.79 -15.69
N PRO A 179 -0.11 -6.33 -16.92
CA PRO A 179 -0.12 -5.52 -18.13
C PRO A 179 -1.22 -4.44 -18.07
N GLY A 180 -0.86 -3.17 -18.26
CA GLY A 180 -1.79 -2.04 -18.14
C GLY A 180 -2.03 -1.53 -16.70
N GLY A 181 -1.51 -2.22 -15.69
CA GLY A 181 -1.56 -1.78 -14.29
C GLY A 181 -0.85 -0.44 -14.05
N ILE A 182 -1.22 0.26 -12.98
CA ILE A 182 -0.82 1.65 -12.76
C ILE A 182 -0.01 1.81 -11.48
N LEU A 183 1.14 2.47 -11.59
CA LEU A 183 2.00 2.87 -10.48
C LEU A 183 1.82 4.37 -10.23
N TYR A 184 1.30 4.72 -9.06
CA TYR A 184 1.05 6.08 -8.62
C TYR A 184 2.13 6.55 -7.65
N THR A 185 2.73 7.70 -7.90
CA THR A 185 3.65 8.35 -6.96
C THR A 185 3.20 9.78 -6.67
N ILE A 186 3.33 10.19 -5.40
CA ILE A 186 3.12 11.57 -4.98
C ILE A 186 4.10 11.93 -3.85
N THR A 187 4.67 13.12 -3.88
CA THR A 187 5.56 13.64 -2.83
C THR A 187 5.51 15.17 -2.79
N ASP A 188 5.87 15.76 -1.66
CA ASP A 188 6.10 17.19 -1.48
C ASP A 188 7.57 17.60 -1.71
N VAL A 189 8.45 16.64 -2.01
CA VAL A 189 9.89 16.86 -2.24
C VAL A 189 10.20 16.76 -3.74
N GLU A 190 10.55 17.89 -4.35
CA GLU A 190 10.82 17.98 -5.80
C GLU A 190 11.96 17.05 -6.26
N GLU A 191 13.06 16.99 -5.51
CA GLU A 191 14.19 16.08 -5.82
C GLU A 191 13.75 14.60 -5.83
N LEU A 192 12.87 14.21 -4.91
CA LEU A 192 12.35 12.85 -4.85
C LEU A 192 11.38 12.58 -6.01
N HIS A 193 10.58 13.58 -6.41
CA HIS A 193 9.75 13.48 -7.60
C HIS A 193 10.59 13.30 -8.87
N GLN A 194 11.63 14.11 -9.06
CA GLN A 194 12.55 13.98 -10.19
C GLN A 194 13.21 12.60 -10.21
N TRP A 195 13.60 12.08 -9.04
CA TRP A 195 14.10 10.71 -8.90
C TRP A 195 13.06 9.65 -9.31
N HIS A 196 11.80 9.77 -8.88
CA HIS A 196 10.74 8.85 -9.31
C HIS A 196 10.56 8.89 -10.83
N VAL A 197 10.50 10.08 -11.41
CA VAL A 197 10.36 10.26 -12.86
C VAL A 197 11.53 9.65 -13.61
N GLU A 198 12.76 9.91 -13.18
CA GLU A 198 13.97 9.34 -13.79
C GLU A 198 13.95 7.80 -13.73
N LYS A 199 13.75 7.20 -12.54
CA LYS A 199 13.84 5.75 -12.37
C LYS A 199 12.72 5.00 -13.08
N CYS A 200 11.48 5.49 -12.98
CA CYS A 200 10.36 4.86 -13.66
C CYS A 200 10.46 5.01 -15.18
N SER A 201 10.84 6.19 -15.70
CA SER A 201 10.96 6.40 -17.15
C SER A 201 12.13 5.64 -17.78
N SER A 202 13.19 5.37 -17.01
CA SER A 202 14.34 4.58 -17.47
C SER A 202 14.07 3.07 -17.44
N HIS A 203 13.06 2.61 -16.69
CA HIS A 203 12.78 1.19 -16.56
C HIS A 203 11.95 0.69 -17.75
N PRO A 204 12.34 -0.42 -18.41
CA PRO A 204 11.75 -0.84 -19.68
C PRO A 204 10.25 -1.16 -19.59
N CYS A 205 9.76 -1.60 -18.42
CA CYS A 205 8.37 -2.01 -18.22
C CYS A 205 7.37 -0.88 -17.95
N PHE A 206 7.80 0.38 -17.85
CA PHE A 206 6.93 1.50 -17.48
C PHE A 206 6.92 2.60 -18.54
N THR A 207 5.76 3.24 -18.71
CA THR A 207 5.58 4.45 -19.52
C THR A 207 4.88 5.51 -18.67
N ARG A 208 5.38 6.75 -18.69
CA ARG A 208 4.72 7.86 -18.00
C ARG A 208 3.36 8.17 -18.61
N ILE A 209 2.35 8.36 -17.78
CA ILE A 209 1.05 8.86 -18.20
C ILE A 209 1.12 10.40 -18.19
N PRO A 210 0.72 11.07 -19.28
CA PRO A 210 0.69 12.54 -19.35
C PRO A 210 -0.21 13.14 -18.28
N ASP A 211 0.21 14.26 -17.69
CA ASP A 211 -0.53 14.90 -16.59
C ASP A 211 -1.96 15.32 -17.02
N SER A 212 -2.19 15.61 -18.31
CA SER A 212 -3.51 15.92 -18.87
C SER A 212 -4.50 14.74 -18.81
N GLU A 213 -4.02 13.49 -18.82
CA GLU A 213 -4.88 12.30 -18.64
C GLU A 213 -5.24 12.07 -17.16
N LEU A 214 -4.53 12.72 -16.23
CA LEU A 214 -4.67 12.49 -14.79
C LEU A 214 -5.72 13.39 -14.13
N GLU A 215 -6.16 14.46 -14.80
CA GLU A 215 -7.09 15.45 -14.23
C GLU A 215 -8.41 14.83 -13.77
N SER A 216 -8.88 13.81 -14.48
CA SER A 216 -10.11 13.07 -14.17
C SER A 216 -9.90 11.76 -13.40
N ASP A 217 -8.65 11.38 -13.06
CA ASP A 217 -8.40 10.11 -12.38
C ASP A 217 -8.80 10.20 -10.88
N PRO A 218 -9.83 9.45 -10.42
CA PRO A 218 -10.28 9.49 -9.03
C PRO A 218 -9.19 9.01 -8.05
N CYS A 219 -8.28 8.14 -8.48
CA CYS A 219 -7.14 7.69 -7.67
C CYS A 219 -6.14 8.82 -7.43
N VAL A 220 -5.89 9.67 -8.43
CA VAL A 220 -5.00 10.84 -8.30
C VAL A 220 -5.57 11.85 -7.32
N LYS A 221 -6.88 12.11 -7.41
CA LYS A 221 -7.59 12.95 -6.44
C LYS A 221 -7.49 12.37 -5.03
N ALA A 222 -7.83 11.09 -4.86
CA ALA A 222 -7.81 10.42 -3.57
C ALA A 222 -6.41 10.42 -2.91
N MET A 223 -5.33 10.11 -3.65
CA MET A 223 -3.98 10.11 -3.06
C MET A 223 -3.50 11.52 -2.66
N THR A 224 -3.98 12.53 -3.37
CA THR A 224 -3.66 13.95 -3.12
C THR A 224 -4.37 14.48 -1.89
N GLU A 225 -5.63 14.09 -1.69
CA GLU A 225 -6.53 14.68 -0.69
C GLU A 225 -6.69 13.85 0.58
N GLU A 226 -6.58 12.52 0.52
CA GLU A 226 -7.00 11.65 1.63
C GLU A 226 -5.89 11.15 2.53
N THR A 227 -4.65 11.24 2.09
CA THR A 227 -3.50 10.91 2.93
C THR A 227 -3.28 11.98 4.01
N GLU A 228 -2.80 11.57 5.18
CA GLU A 228 -2.52 12.51 6.27
C GLU A 228 -1.45 13.52 5.88
N GLU A 229 -0.41 13.07 5.17
CA GLU A 229 0.67 13.94 4.69
C GLU A 229 0.15 14.87 3.60
N GLY A 230 -0.70 14.39 2.68
CA GLY A 230 -1.37 15.25 1.70
C GLY A 230 -2.23 16.35 2.35
N LYS A 231 -2.99 16.03 3.40
CA LYS A 231 -3.77 17.01 4.18
C LYS A 231 -2.85 18.01 4.90
N LYS A 232 -1.71 17.56 5.43
CA LYS A 232 -0.72 18.42 6.09
C LYS A 232 -0.05 19.38 5.10
N VAL A 233 0.38 18.90 3.94
CA VAL A 233 1.00 19.72 2.89
C VAL A 233 0.02 20.79 2.40
N ALA A 234 -1.26 20.43 2.21
CA ALA A 234 -2.29 21.40 1.83
C ALA A 234 -2.47 22.52 2.86
N ARG A 235 -2.52 22.19 4.17
CA ARG A 235 -2.59 23.20 5.25
C ARG A 235 -1.37 24.12 5.28
N GLY A 236 -0.20 23.61 4.90
CA GLY A 236 1.04 24.38 4.83
C GLY A 236 1.23 25.17 3.54
N GLY A 237 0.30 25.10 2.57
CA GLY A 237 0.45 25.70 1.25
C GLY A 237 1.58 25.09 0.41
N GLY A 238 2.04 23.89 0.76
CA GLY A 238 3.12 23.20 0.06
C GLY A 238 2.67 22.63 -1.29
N LYS A 239 3.61 22.48 -2.22
CA LYS A 239 3.37 21.82 -3.51
C LYS A 239 3.32 20.31 -3.34
N LYS A 240 2.55 19.65 -4.20
CA LYS A 240 2.49 18.19 -4.32
C LYS A 240 2.85 17.82 -5.75
N TYR A 241 3.86 16.99 -5.90
CA TYR A 241 4.37 16.53 -7.18
C TYR A 241 3.87 15.12 -7.44
N VAL A 242 3.04 14.97 -8.47
CA VAL A 242 2.45 13.70 -8.90
C VAL A 242 3.20 13.17 -10.11
N ALA A 243 3.47 11.87 -10.13
CA ALA A 243 3.88 11.16 -11.35
C ALA A 243 3.25 9.77 -11.38
N VAL A 244 2.63 9.43 -12.51
CA VAL A 244 1.89 8.18 -12.69
C VAL A 244 2.45 7.44 -13.91
N PHE A 245 2.60 6.12 -13.79
CA PHE A 245 3.19 5.27 -14.80
C PHE A 245 2.29 4.07 -15.08
N ARG A 246 2.14 3.74 -16.36
CA ARG A 246 1.47 2.53 -16.82
C ARG A 246 2.51 1.43 -17.01
N ARG A 247 2.24 0.25 -16.48
CA ARG A 247 2.97 -0.98 -16.78
C ARG A 247 2.64 -1.37 -18.23
N LYS A 248 3.65 -1.41 -19.10
CA LYS A 248 3.51 -1.70 -20.55
C LYS A 248 2.90 -3.08 -20.81
N ALA A 249 2.42 -3.37 -22.03
CA ALA A 249 2.04 -4.74 -22.36
C ALA A 249 3.28 -5.65 -22.37
N ASN A 250 3.10 -6.97 -22.23
CA ASN A 250 4.25 -7.90 -22.27
C ASN A 250 4.98 -7.86 -23.61
N GLU A 251 4.24 -7.68 -24.70
CA GLU A 251 4.75 -7.58 -26.08
C GLU A 251 5.55 -6.28 -26.34
N ASP A 252 5.26 -5.21 -25.60
CA ASP A 252 5.96 -3.93 -25.70
C ASP A 252 7.28 -3.91 -24.90
N VAL A 253 7.54 -4.95 -24.11
CA VAL A 253 8.78 -5.11 -23.35
C VAL A 253 9.68 -6.06 -24.13
N ALA A 254 10.77 -5.53 -24.70
CA ALA A 254 11.72 -6.33 -25.47
C ALA A 254 12.18 -7.57 -24.67
N VAL A 255 12.33 -8.70 -25.35
CA VAL A 255 12.62 -10.00 -24.73
C VAL A 255 13.91 -9.99 -23.92
N ASP A 256 14.92 -9.22 -24.36
CA ASP A 256 16.18 -9.00 -23.63
C ASP A 256 15.99 -8.24 -22.30
N ASN A 257 14.83 -7.60 -22.11
CA ASN A 257 14.43 -6.89 -20.90
C ASN A 257 13.37 -7.66 -20.08
N LEU A 258 13.00 -8.90 -20.47
CA LEU A 258 12.05 -9.75 -19.72
C LEU A 258 12.74 -10.61 -18.65
N PHE A 259 14.06 -10.72 -18.71
CA PHE A 259 14.88 -11.50 -17.78
C PHE A 259 15.76 -10.55 -16.95
N TRP A 260 15.14 -9.84 -16.01
CA TRP A 260 15.84 -9.20 -14.90
C TRP A 260 15.64 -10.02 -13.63
#